data_AF-A0A5C2H738-F1
#
_entry.id   AF-A0A5C2H738-F1
#
_cell.length_a   1.000
_cell.length_b   1.000
_cell.length_c   1.000
_cell.angle_alpha   90.00
_cell.angle_beta   90.00
_cell.angle_gamma   90.00
#
_symmetry.space_group_name_H-M   'P 1'
#
loop_
_entity.id
_entity.type
_entity.pdbx_description
1 polymer ?
#
loop_
_entity_poly.entity_id
_entity_poly.type
_entity_poly.pdbx_seq_one_letter_code
_entity_poly.pdbx_strand_id
1 'polypeptide(L)'
;MPDENGVLTANRIFPDIIVHERGNNLRNLLVVEVKKSTSAVSDEHDHAKLQALCWQFDYRHGLFLRLSTGPDAQLERVQRNWFEGPAIENP
;
A
#
# COMPACT_ATOMS: atom_id res chain seq x y z
N MET A 1 -7.75 3.14 -8.65
CA MET A 1 -7.10 3.97 -9.70
C MET A 1 -8.04 4.18 -10.86
N PRO A 2 -8.01 5.33 -11.57
CA PRO A 2 -8.61 5.42 -12.90
C PRO A 2 -7.95 4.39 -13.81
N ASP A 3 -8.68 3.86 -14.79
CA ASP A 3 -8.01 3.15 -15.88
C ASP A 3 -7.12 4.11 -16.69
N GLU A 4 -6.48 3.61 -17.73
CA GLU A 4 -5.68 4.40 -18.67
C GLU A 4 -6.43 5.60 -19.28
N ASN A 5 -7.77 5.60 -19.23
CA ASN A 5 -8.65 6.63 -19.77
C ASN A 5 -9.25 7.55 -18.69
N GLY A 6 -8.85 7.41 -17.43
CA GLY A 6 -9.37 8.24 -16.34
C GLY A 6 -10.72 7.77 -15.77
N VAL A 7 -11.25 6.62 -16.19
CA VAL A 7 -12.59 6.15 -15.82
C VAL A 7 -12.55 5.32 -14.53
N LEU A 8 -13.57 5.46 -13.68
CA LEU A 8 -13.69 4.67 -12.46
C LEU A 8 -14.37 3.32 -12.79
N THR A 9 -13.73 2.18 -12.48
CA THR A 9 -14.29 0.84 -12.71
C THR A 9 -14.65 0.12 -11.41
N ALA A 10 -15.55 -0.88 -11.48
CA ALA A 10 -16.01 -1.67 -10.33
C ALA A 10 -14.93 -2.57 -9.71
N ASN A 11 -13.81 -2.80 -10.41
CA ASN A 11 -12.66 -3.58 -9.96
C ASN A 11 -11.58 -2.72 -9.26
N ARG A 12 -11.97 -1.56 -8.73
CA ARG A 12 -11.00 -0.60 -8.19
C ARG A 12 -10.41 -1.08 -6.87
N ILE A 13 -9.07 -1.11 -6.86
CA ILE A 13 -8.28 -1.14 -5.64
C ILE A 13 -8.12 0.30 -5.14
N PHE A 14 -8.42 0.51 -3.85
CA PHE A 14 -8.30 1.77 -3.13
C PHE A 14 -7.38 1.55 -1.92
N PRO A 15 -6.07 1.78 -2.07
CA PRO A 15 -5.17 1.77 -0.92
C PRO A 15 -5.45 2.96 0.00
N ASP A 16 -5.12 2.81 1.28
CA ASP A 16 -5.36 3.85 2.29
C ASP A 16 -4.51 5.10 2.03
N ILE A 17 -3.23 4.91 1.69
CA ILE A 17 -2.30 6.01 1.43
C ILE A 17 -1.43 5.67 0.22
N ILE A 18 -1.21 6.67 -0.64
CA ILE A 18 -0.27 6.60 -1.75
C ILE A 18 0.71 7.77 -1.71
N VAL A 19 1.95 7.49 -2.07
CA VAL A 19 3.00 8.48 -2.32
C VAL A 19 3.48 8.30 -3.76
N HIS A 20 3.37 9.36 -4.56
CA HIS A 20 3.77 9.38 -5.96
C HIS A 20 4.30 10.76 -6.35
N GLU A 21 5.10 10.82 -7.42
CA GLU A 21 5.50 12.09 -8.02
C GLU A 21 4.40 12.58 -8.98
N ARG A 22 3.95 13.83 -8.82
CA ARG A 22 2.92 14.40 -9.72
C ARG A 22 3.48 14.58 -11.14
N GLY A 23 2.65 14.33 -12.14
CA GLY A 23 3.01 14.53 -13.55
C GLY A 23 3.88 13.40 -14.14
N ASN A 24 4.22 12.38 -13.34
CA ASN A 24 4.95 11.22 -13.80
C ASN A 24 4.24 9.93 -13.33
N ASN A 25 3.46 9.32 -14.23
CA ASN A 25 2.70 8.10 -13.94
C ASN A 25 3.58 6.87 -13.73
N LEU A 26 4.89 6.96 -13.99
CA LEU A 26 5.86 5.89 -13.80
C LEU A 26 6.61 6.02 -12.45
N ARG A 27 6.27 7.01 -11.63
CA ARG A 27 6.91 7.27 -10.33
C ARG A 27 5.98 7.08 -9.16
N ASN A 28 5.51 5.85 -9.02
CA ASN A 28 4.77 5.36 -7.86
C ASN A 28 5.78 4.93 -6.78
N LEU A 29 5.88 5.71 -5.70
CA LEU A 29 6.96 5.55 -4.72
C LEU A 29 6.59 4.59 -3.60
N LEU A 30 5.42 4.80 -2.99
CA LEU A 30 4.98 4.01 -1.84
C LEU A 30 3.47 3.85 -1.85
N VAL A 31 3.01 2.64 -1.56
CA VAL A 31 1.62 2.35 -1.21
C VAL A 31 1.54 1.81 0.22
N VAL A 32 0.56 2.26 0.99
CA VAL A 32 0.39 1.87 2.39
C VAL A 32 -1.00 1.34 2.63
N GLU A 33 -1.05 0.23 3.37
CA GLU A 33 -2.28 -0.33 3.96
C GLU A 33 -2.17 -0.28 5.47
N VAL A 34 -3.24 0.14 6.14
CA VAL A 34 -3.28 0.40 7.58
C VAL A 34 -4.36 -0.44 8.23
N LYS A 35 -4.01 -1.10 9.33
CA LYS A 35 -4.96 -1.92 10.07
C LYS A 35 -4.85 -1.71 11.56
N LYS A 36 -5.98 -1.74 12.26
CA LYS A 36 -5.99 -1.68 13.72
C LYS A 36 -5.49 -2.98 14.31
N SER A 37 -4.72 -2.91 15.40
CA SER A 37 -4.27 -4.06 16.18
C SER A 37 -5.42 -4.94 16.67
N THR A 38 -6.60 -4.37 16.88
CA THR A 38 -7.81 -5.08 17.32
C THR A 38 -8.57 -5.77 16.19
N SER A 39 -8.11 -5.67 14.93
CA SER A 39 -8.74 -6.39 13.82
C SER A 39 -8.49 -7.90 13.96
N ALA A 40 -9.58 -8.67 14.01
CA ALA A 40 -9.54 -10.13 13.97
C ALA A 40 -9.38 -10.69 12.55
N VAL A 41 -9.57 -9.85 11.52
CA VAL A 41 -9.32 -10.24 10.12
C VAL A 41 -7.83 -10.36 9.89
N SER A 42 -7.45 -11.43 9.21
CA SER A 42 -6.06 -11.78 8.91
C SER A 42 -5.41 -10.84 7.90
N ASP A 43 -4.07 -10.78 7.90
CA ASP A 43 -3.28 -9.77 7.16
C ASP A 43 -2.85 -10.23 5.76
N GLU A 44 -3.09 -11.49 5.39
CA GLU A 44 -2.65 -12.06 4.11
C GLU A 44 -3.28 -11.36 2.93
N HIS A 45 -4.54 -10.94 3.05
CA HIS A 45 -5.21 -10.21 1.98
C HIS A 45 -4.54 -8.85 1.74
N ASP A 46 -4.18 -8.13 2.81
CA ASP A 46 -3.52 -6.83 2.71
C ASP A 46 -2.07 -6.98 2.18
N HIS A 47 -1.37 -8.03 2.63
CA HIS A 47 -0.05 -8.38 2.12
C HIS A 47 -0.08 -8.74 0.63
N ALA A 48 -1.01 -9.60 0.20
CA ALA A 48 -1.15 -9.99 -1.20
C ALA A 48 -1.52 -8.78 -2.08
N LYS A 49 -2.37 -7.89 -1.57
CA LYS A 49 -2.72 -6.64 -2.25
C LYS A 49 -1.49 -5.74 -2.42
N LEU A 50 -0.69 -5.53 -1.37
CA LEU A 50 0.55 -4.74 -1.45
C LEU A 50 1.55 -5.34 -2.43
N GLN A 51 1.73 -6.66 -2.42
CA GLN A 51 2.57 -7.36 -3.40
C GLN A 51 2.09 -7.12 -4.83
N ALA A 52 0.78 -7.29 -5.09
CA ALA A 52 0.21 -7.04 -6.41
C ALA A 52 0.37 -5.58 -6.83
N LEU A 53 0.17 -4.62 -5.92
CA LEU A 53 0.35 -3.19 -6.22
C LEU A 53 1.81 -2.85 -6.56
N CYS A 54 2.78 -3.40 -5.82
CA CYS A 54 4.20 -3.22 -6.12
C CYS A 54 4.57 -3.77 -7.51
N TRP A 55 4.07 -4.96 -7.87
CA TRP A 55 4.47 -5.64 -9.10
C TRP A 55 3.65 -5.28 -10.35
N GLN A 56 2.39 -4.91 -10.21
CA GLN A 56 1.49 -4.64 -11.33
C GLN A 56 1.30 -3.14 -11.62
N PHE A 57 1.56 -2.30 -10.62
CA PHE A 57 1.42 -0.84 -10.73
C PHE A 57 2.73 -0.10 -10.42
N ASP A 58 3.85 -0.82 -10.47
CA ASP A 58 5.21 -0.27 -10.37
C ASP A 58 5.43 0.60 -9.12
N TYR A 59 4.75 0.26 -8.02
CA TYR A 59 5.09 0.85 -6.74
C TYR A 59 6.44 0.32 -6.28
N ARG A 60 7.39 1.23 -6.09
CA ARG A 60 8.73 0.86 -5.62
C ARG A 60 8.69 0.16 -4.25
N HIS A 61 7.84 0.65 -3.36
CA HIS A 61 7.67 0.09 -2.02
C HIS A 61 6.18 -0.07 -1.67
N GLY A 62 5.91 -1.08 -0.86
CA GLY A 62 4.66 -1.28 -0.15
C GLY A 62 4.93 -1.32 1.36
N LEU A 63 4.01 -0.81 2.15
CA LEU A 63 4.10 -0.83 3.61
C LEU A 63 2.77 -1.25 4.23
N PHE A 64 2.78 -2.32 5.00
CA PHE A 64 1.68 -2.65 5.89
C PHE A 64 1.96 -2.11 7.29
N LEU A 65 1.01 -1.34 7.85
CA LEU A 65 1.06 -0.82 9.21
C LEU A 65 -0.05 -1.42 10.06
N ARG A 66 0.32 -2.16 11.09
CA ARG A 66 -0.62 -2.56 12.14
C ARG A 66 -0.51 -1.58 13.31
N LEU A 67 -1.48 -0.68 13.41
CA LEU A 67 -1.49 0.37 14.42
C LEU A 67 -1.91 -0.17 15.78
N SER A 68 -1.13 0.13 16.80
CA SER A 68 -1.57 -0.03 18.19
C SER A 68 -2.77 0.88 18.44
N THR A 69 -3.86 0.33 18.97
CA THR A 69 -5.11 1.06 19.20
C THR A 69 -5.71 0.72 20.56
N GLY A 70 -6.43 1.68 21.15
CA GLY A 70 -7.02 1.58 22.49
C GLY A 70 -6.35 2.52 23.52
N PRO A 71 -6.80 2.49 24.79
CA PRO A 71 -6.27 3.37 25.84
C PRO A 71 -4.76 3.24 26.07
N ASP A 72 -4.21 2.04 25.85
CA ASP A 72 -2.78 1.73 26.01
C ASP A 72 -2.03 1.71 24.67
N ALA A 73 -2.51 2.46 23.67
CA ALA A 73 -1.86 2.55 22.38
C ALA A 73 -0.45 3.14 22.53
N GLN A 74 0.53 2.46 21.95
CA GLN A 74 1.95 2.82 22.05
C GLN A 74 2.60 2.75 20.67
N LEU A 75 3.49 3.69 20.37
CA LEU A 75 4.17 3.76 19.08
C LEU A 75 5.06 2.53 18.86
N GLU A 76 5.68 2.03 19.91
CA GLU A 76 6.57 0.87 19.92
C GLU A 76 5.84 -0.43 19.55
N ARG A 77 4.51 -0.44 19.69
CA ARG A 77 3.65 -1.58 19.35
C ARG A 77 3.11 -1.51 17.92
N VAL A 78 3.44 -0.46 17.16
CA VAL A 78 3.10 -0.39 15.73
C VAL A 78 3.99 -1.38 14.99
N GLN A 79 3.37 -2.34 14.30
CA GLN A 79 4.09 -3.29 13.47
C GLN A 79 4.17 -2.75 12.04
N ARG A 80 5.29 -3.05 11.38
CA ARG A 80 5.57 -2.63 10.00
C ARG A 80 6.12 -3.79 9.20
N ASN A 81 5.50 -4.08 8.06
CA ASN A 81 6.00 -5.05 7.09
C ASN A 81 6.22 -4.34 5.75
N TRP A 82 7.44 -4.41 5.25
CA TRP A 82 7.82 -3.81 3.97
C TRP A 82 7.70 -4.81 2.83
N PHE A 83 7.30 -4.31 1.67
CA PHE A 83 7.20 -5.03 0.42
C PHE A 83 8.00 -4.27 -0.64
N GLU A 84 8.79 -4.98 -1.42
CA GLU A 84 9.61 -4.38 -2.48
C GLU A 84 8.95 -4.66 -3.84
N GLY A 85 8.87 -3.62 -4.67
CA GLY A 85 8.55 -3.73 -6.08
C GLY A 85 9.77 -4.14 -6.91
N PRO A 86 9.58 -4.30 -8.22
CA PRO A 86 10.69 -4.57 -9.13
C PRO A 86 11.71 -3.43 -9.09
N ALA A 87 12.99 -3.78 -9.26
CA ALA A 87 14.02 -2.78 -9.49
C ALA A 87 13.80 -2.15 -10.88
N ILE A 88 13.15 -0.99 -10.90
CA ILE A 88 12.98 -0.22 -12.13
C ILE A 88 14.24 0.62 -12.31
N GLU A 89 15.14 0.17 -13.18
CA GLU A 89 16.25 0.99 -13.65
C GLU A 89 15.66 2.19 -14.38
N ASN A 90 15.97 3.41 -13.91
CA ASN A 90 15.54 4.62 -14.62
C ASN A 90 16.31 4.68 -15.95
N PRO A 91 15.64 4.79 -17.11
CA PRO A 91 16.30 5.16 -18.35
C PRO A 91 16.87 6.59 -18.31
#